data_AF-A0A2S9YH16-F1
#
_entry.id   AF-A0A2S9YH16-F1
#
_cell.length_a   1.000
_cell.length_b   1.000
_cell.length_c   1.000
_cell.angle_alpha   90.00
_cell.angle_beta   90.00
_cell.angle_gamma   90.00
#
_symmetry.space_group_name_H-M   'P 1'
#
loop_
_entity.id
_entity.type
_entity.pdbx_description
1 polymer ?
#
loop_
_entity_poly.entity_id
_entity_poly.type
_entity_poly.pdbx_seq_one_letter_code
_entity_poly.pdbx_strand_id
1 'polypeptide(L)'
;MADIADKLAFLTSHEAMALSHSSDSLLSHLLGTHALLVDWGCREALSDAGLFHSVYGTESYPCTLAPLSARARIRALLGAEAERLAFLFGIMDKRSFYANLPGRERLVLRSRIDDEELELEPGELSDLCHLVVANWLEQRPRVDARYRFMRRRELSQMREWLSASAWAALDEVYRFADHDDEEPEP
;
A
#
# COMPACT_ATOMS: atom_id res chain seq x y z
N MET A 1 20.09 8.28 6.72
CA MET A 1 19.24 7.58 5.75
C MET A 1 19.45 8.21 4.39
N ALA A 2 19.28 7.45 3.30
CA ALA A 2 19.41 8.00 1.96
C ALA A 2 18.34 9.08 1.72
N ASP A 3 18.68 10.12 0.98
CA ASP A 3 17.71 11.17 0.67
C ASP A 3 16.72 10.71 -0.42
N ILE A 4 15.73 11.56 -0.74
CA ILE A 4 14.74 11.23 -1.76
C ILE A 4 15.36 11.10 -3.16
N ALA A 5 16.47 11.79 -3.46
CA ALA A 5 17.13 11.71 -4.75
C ALA A 5 17.78 10.34 -4.95
N ASP A 6 18.43 9.79 -3.93
CA ASP A 6 18.99 8.43 -3.95
C ASP A 6 17.91 7.36 -4.20
N LYS A 7 16.76 7.51 -3.53
CA LYS A 7 15.59 6.63 -3.66
C LYS A 7 15.02 6.67 -5.09
N LEU A 8 14.89 7.86 -5.67
CA LEU A 8 14.40 8.04 -7.04
C LEU A 8 15.41 7.56 -8.09
N ALA A 9 16.71 7.75 -7.85
CA ALA A 9 17.77 7.23 -8.71
C ALA A 9 17.71 5.71 -8.78
N PHE A 10 17.48 5.03 -7.64
CA PHE A 10 17.26 3.59 -7.61
C PHE A 10 16.06 3.19 -8.47
N LEU A 11 14.88 3.79 -8.25
CA LEU A 11 13.67 3.41 -9.00
C LEU A 11 13.83 3.63 -10.50
N THR A 12 14.44 4.75 -10.88
CA THR A 12 14.71 5.09 -12.29
C THR A 12 15.68 4.09 -12.92
N SER A 13 16.76 3.71 -12.21
CA SER A 13 17.74 2.75 -12.72
C SER A 13 17.20 1.32 -12.84
N HIS A 14 16.07 1.02 -12.19
CA HIS A 14 15.39 -0.28 -12.27
C HIS A 14 14.13 -0.21 -13.14
N GLU A 15 14.07 0.75 -14.07
CA GLU A 15 13.05 0.85 -15.12
C GLU A 15 11.63 1.13 -14.64
N ALA A 16 11.44 1.72 -13.44
CA ALA A 16 10.12 2.07 -12.91
C ALA A 16 9.35 3.05 -13.82
N MET A 17 10.04 3.84 -14.65
CA MET A 17 9.40 4.71 -15.66
C MET A 17 8.88 3.95 -16.89
N ALA A 18 9.47 2.80 -17.22
CA ALA A 18 9.11 2.02 -18.40
C ALA A 18 7.96 1.04 -18.12
N LEU A 19 7.75 0.68 -16.85
CA LEU A 19 6.67 -0.20 -16.45
C LEU A 19 5.33 0.55 -16.41
N SER A 20 4.38 0.12 -17.24
CA SER A 20 3.01 0.63 -17.22
C SER A 20 2.30 0.24 -15.91
N HIS A 21 1.58 1.19 -15.32
CA HIS A 21 0.72 1.00 -14.17
C HIS A 21 -0.57 1.83 -14.31
N SER A 22 -1.70 1.16 -14.52
CA SER A 22 -2.97 1.80 -14.91
C SER A 22 -2.82 2.59 -16.21
N SER A 23 -2.98 3.93 -16.21
CA SER A 23 -2.80 4.80 -17.38
C SER A 23 -1.53 5.67 -17.30
N ASP A 24 -0.57 5.32 -16.44
CA ASP A 24 0.68 6.07 -16.19
C ASP A 24 1.86 5.09 -15.98
N SER A 25 3.04 5.60 -15.64
CA SER A 25 4.19 4.80 -15.21
C SER A 25 4.09 4.34 -13.75
N LEU A 26 4.76 3.24 -13.41
CA LEU A 26 4.90 2.81 -12.03
C LEU A 26 5.57 3.87 -11.16
N LEU A 27 6.60 4.56 -11.66
CA LEU A 27 7.25 5.65 -10.90
C LEU A 27 6.27 6.77 -10.53
N SER A 28 5.42 7.21 -11.46
CA SER A 28 4.40 8.24 -11.21
C SER A 28 3.44 7.81 -10.10
N HIS A 29 3.00 6.55 -10.14
CA HIS A 29 2.11 5.97 -9.13
C HIS A 29 2.77 5.88 -7.74
N LEU A 30 4.03 5.44 -7.68
CA LEU A 30 4.80 5.37 -6.43
C LEU A 30 5.00 6.75 -5.81
N LEU A 31 5.31 7.77 -6.62
CA LEU A 31 5.43 9.16 -6.18
C LEU A 31 4.11 9.71 -5.63
N GLY A 32 3.00 9.47 -6.32
CA GLY A 32 1.68 9.89 -5.84
C GLY A 32 1.28 9.23 -4.52
N THR A 33 1.62 7.95 -4.35
CA THR A 33 1.32 7.20 -3.12
C THR A 33 2.15 7.74 -1.96
N HIS A 34 3.44 7.97 -2.19
CA HIS A 34 4.33 8.62 -1.21
C HIS A 34 3.81 10.01 -0.83
N ALA A 35 3.39 10.84 -1.80
CA ALA A 35 2.88 12.18 -1.53
C ALA A 35 1.63 12.16 -0.63
N LEU A 36 0.67 11.26 -0.89
CA LEU A 36 -0.51 11.12 -0.03
C LEU A 36 -0.14 10.78 1.43
N LEU A 37 0.80 9.85 1.63
CA LEU A 37 1.25 9.47 2.97
C LEU A 37 1.94 10.65 3.69
N VAL A 38 2.77 11.41 2.97
CA VAL A 38 3.37 12.63 3.52
C VAL A 38 2.30 13.67 3.89
N ASP A 39 1.32 13.89 3.02
CA ASP A 39 0.23 14.84 3.24
C ASP A 39 -0.65 14.46 4.43
N TRP A 40 -0.82 13.16 4.69
CA TRP A 40 -1.51 12.67 5.89
C TRP A 40 -0.70 12.78 7.17
N GLY A 41 0.56 13.24 7.08
CA GLY A 41 1.47 13.37 8.21
C GLY A 41 2.06 12.04 8.67
N CYS A 42 2.09 11.02 7.80
CA CYS A 42 2.73 9.75 8.11
C CYS A 42 4.24 9.93 8.32
N ARG A 43 4.80 9.12 9.21
CA ARG A 43 6.25 9.06 9.46
C ARG A 43 7.02 8.72 8.18
N GLU A 44 8.26 9.21 8.09
CA GLU A 44 9.12 9.06 6.90
C GLU A 44 9.20 7.61 6.42
N ALA A 45 9.40 6.65 7.33
CA ALA A 45 9.53 5.25 6.94
C ALA A 45 8.25 4.63 6.37
N LEU A 46 7.05 5.11 6.73
CA LEU A 46 5.80 4.67 6.07
C LEU A 46 5.66 5.31 4.68
N SER A 47 5.98 6.60 4.56
CA SER A 47 5.98 7.29 3.27
C SER A 47 6.97 6.66 2.28
N ASP A 48 8.19 6.34 2.73
CA ASP A 48 9.20 5.60 1.98
C ASP A 48 8.74 4.19 1.60
N ALA A 49 8.04 3.50 2.50
CA ALA A 49 7.40 2.23 2.16
C ALA A 49 6.39 2.42 1.02
N GLY A 50 5.62 3.52 1.01
CA GLY A 50 4.75 3.90 -0.09
C GLY A 50 5.47 4.12 -1.41
N LEU A 51 6.65 4.73 -1.39
CA LEU A 51 7.49 4.92 -2.57
C LEU A 51 8.05 3.58 -3.11
N PHE A 52 8.12 2.53 -2.30
CA PHE A 52 8.71 1.22 -2.64
C PHE A 52 7.73 0.05 -2.57
N HIS A 53 6.43 0.28 -2.33
CA HIS A 53 5.49 -0.78 -1.96
C HIS A 53 5.33 -1.87 -3.04
N SER A 54 5.61 -1.54 -4.30
CA SER A 54 5.55 -2.47 -5.44
C SER A 54 6.93 -2.91 -5.94
N VAL A 55 8.03 -2.64 -5.20
CA VAL A 55 9.40 -2.97 -5.64
C VAL A 55 9.61 -4.47 -5.87
N TYR A 56 8.93 -5.31 -5.09
CA TYR A 56 8.94 -6.78 -5.19
C TYR A 56 7.73 -7.34 -5.96
N GLY A 57 6.94 -6.48 -6.61
CA GLY A 57 5.62 -6.81 -7.13
C GLY A 57 4.60 -7.08 -6.04
N THR A 58 3.33 -7.22 -6.42
CA THR A 58 2.19 -7.42 -5.53
C THR A 58 1.27 -8.51 -6.08
N GLU A 59 0.28 -8.95 -5.30
CA GLU A 59 -0.73 -9.91 -5.76
C GLU A 59 -1.48 -9.44 -7.02
N SER A 60 -1.71 -8.13 -7.18
CA SER A 60 -2.43 -7.57 -8.34
C SER A 60 -1.52 -6.93 -9.38
N TYR A 61 -0.22 -6.84 -9.12
CA TYR A 61 0.77 -6.28 -10.03
C TYR A 61 2.08 -7.07 -9.92
N PRO A 62 2.24 -8.17 -10.69
CA PRO A 62 3.34 -9.11 -10.50
C PRO A 62 4.69 -8.60 -11.02
N CYS A 63 4.74 -7.48 -11.75
CA CYS A 63 5.98 -6.89 -12.23
C CYS A 63 6.84 -6.42 -11.05
N THR A 64 8.13 -6.74 -11.10
CA THR A 64 9.08 -6.42 -10.02
C THR A 64 10.16 -5.47 -10.53
N LEU A 65 10.61 -4.56 -9.66
CA LEU A 65 11.77 -3.69 -9.90
C LEU A 65 13.05 -4.34 -9.37
N ALA A 66 12.92 -5.18 -8.34
CA ALA A 66 14.03 -5.91 -7.75
C ALA A 66 13.60 -7.30 -7.26
N PRO A 67 14.49 -8.30 -7.31
CA PRO A 67 14.21 -9.61 -6.73
C PRO A 67 14.26 -9.56 -5.19
N LEU A 68 13.63 -10.53 -4.54
CA LEU A 68 13.68 -10.68 -3.07
C LEU A 68 15.10 -10.92 -2.53
N SER A 69 16.03 -11.38 -3.35
CA SER A 69 17.45 -11.47 -2.96
C SER A 69 18.11 -10.09 -2.77
N ALA A 70 17.52 -9.01 -3.31
CA ALA A 70 18.01 -7.65 -3.16
C ALA A 70 17.53 -6.95 -1.87
N ARG A 71 16.76 -7.63 -1.02
CA ARG A 71 16.19 -7.05 0.22
C ARG A 71 17.22 -6.37 1.11
N ALA A 72 18.38 -6.98 1.32
CA ALA A 72 19.44 -6.38 2.14
C ALA A 72 19.93 -5.02 1.58
N ARG A 73 20.03 -4.90 0.25
CA ARG A 73 20.41 -3.65 -0.42
C ARG A 73 19.31 -2.59 -0.30
N ILE A 74 18.06 -2.97 -0.49
CA ILE A 74 16.91 -2.05 -0.37
C ILE A 74 16.75 -1.60 1.08
N ARG A 75 16.93 -2.50 2.05
CA ARG A 75 16.95 -2.18 3.48
C ARG A 75 18.05 -1.18 3.83
N ALA A 76 19.24 -1.32 3.24
CA ALA A 76 20.31 -0.34 3.44
C ALA A 76 19.97 1.05 2.89
N LEU A 77 19.17 1.11 1.82
CA LEU A 77 18.70 2.36 1.20
C LEU A 77 17.59 3.03 2.03
N LEU A 78 16.54 2.27 2.38
CA LEU A 78 15.32 2.79 3.00
C LEU A 78 15.35 2.81 4.53
N GLY A 79 16.21 2.00 5.15
CA GLY A 79 16.09 1.62 6.55
C GLY A 79 15.22 0.37 6.75
N ALA A 80 15.35 -0.24 7.93
CA ALA A 80 14.76 -1.54 8.23
C ALA A 80 13.23 -1.55 8.26
N GLU A 81 12.63 -0.47 8.76
CA GLU A 81 11.19 -0.34 8.93
C GLU A 81 10.48 -0.12 7.59
N ALA A 82 10.95 0.84 6.79
CA ALA A 82 10.40 1.13 5.47
C ALA A 82 10.50 -0.08 4.52
N GLU A 83 11.65 -0.74 4.50
CA GLU A 83 11.81 -1.95 3.70
C GLU A 83 10.91 -3.09 4.17
N ARG A 84 10.72 -3.23 5.49
CA ARG A 84 9.84 -4.28 6.02
C ARG A 84 8.39 -4.05 5.59
N LEU A 85 7.88 -2.83 5.68
CA LEU A 85 6.53 -2.52 5.20
C LEU A 85 6.36 -2.74 3.69
N ALA A 86 7.33 -2.30 2.88
CA ALA A 86 7.32 -2.55 1.43
C ALA A 86 7.37 -4.05 1.10
N PHE A 87 8.15 -4.82 1.85
CA PHE A 87 8.20 -6.27 1.75
C PHE A 87 6.85 -6.91 2.11
N LEU A 88 6.27 -6.59 3.28
CA LEU A 88 4.98 -7.12 3.71
C LEU A 88 3.87 -6.79 2.71
N PHE A 89 3.83 -5.57 2.17
CA PHE A 89 2.89 -5.17 1.12
C PHE A 89 3.06 -5.98 -0.17
N GLY A 90 4.30 -6.21 -0.60
CA GLY A 90 4.58 -6.94 -1.84
C GLY A 90 4.26 -8.44 -1.75
N ILE A 91 4.42 -9.03 -0.57
CA ILE A 91 4.30 -10.49 -0.37
C ILE A 91 2.97 -10.93 0.23
N MET A 92 2.17 -10.04 0.81
CA MET A 92 0.89 -10.44 1.39
C MET A 92 -0.06 -11.02 0.34
N ASP A 93 -0.82 -12.04 0.73
CA ASP A 93 -2.11 -12.30 0.11
C ASP A 93 -3.18 -11.40 0.74
N LYS A 94 -4.02 -10.76 -0.08
CA LYS A 94 -5.02 -9.81 0.41
C LYS A 94 -6.01 -10.43 1.38
N ARG A 95 -6.36 -11.71 1.20
CA ARG A 95 -7.33 -12.39 2.06
C ARG A 95 -6.81 -12.48 3.50
N SER A 96 -5.54 -12.83 3.71
CA SER A 96 -4.96 -12.84 5.05
C SER A 96 -4.89 -11.44 5.64
N PHE A 97 -4.52 -10.41 4.86
CA PHE A 97 -4.55 -9.03 5.30
C PHE A 97 -5.93 -8.62 5.84
N TYR A 98 -7.01 -8.77 5.05
CA TYR A 98 -8.36 -8.38 5.47
C TYR A 98 -8.88 -9.17 6.68
N ALA A 99 -8.42 -10.41 6.86
CA ALA A 99 -8.81 -11.24 7.99
C ALA A 99 -8.35 -10.67 9.36
N ASN A 100 -7.37 -9.77 9.37
CA ASN A 100 -6.85 -9.12 10.57
C ASN A 100 -7.64 -7.89 11.02
N LEU A 101 -8.41 -7.25 10.11
CA LEU A 101 -9.10 -5.98 10.40
C LEU A 101 -10.05 -6.00 11.61
N PRO A 102 -10.76 -7.10 11.94
CA PRO A 102 -11.58 -7.16 13.15
C PRO A 102 -10.82 -7.07 14.48
N GLY A 103 -9.49 -6.96 14.49
CA GLY A 103 -8.69 -6.84 15.70
C GLY A 103 -8.51 -8.18 16.42
N ARG A 104 -7.59 -9.01 15.93
CA ARG A 104 -7.24 -10.30 16.54
C ARG A 104 -6.11 -10.13 17.56
N GLU A 105 -6.03 -11.04 18.54
CA GLU A 105 -4.92 -11.09 19.50
C GLU A 105 -3.55 -11.30 18.83
N ARG A 106 -3.52 -12.11 17.77
CA ARG A 106 -2.34 -12.36 16.94
C ARG A 106 -2.65 -11.93 15.50
N LEU A 107 -1.84 -11.01 14.98
CA LEU A 107 -1.98 -10.46 13.64
C LEU A 107 -1.00 -11.16 12.69
N VAL A 108 -1.51 -11.78 11.63
CA VAL A 108 -0.72 -12.65 10.74
C VAL A 108 -1.04 -12.36 9.29
N LEU A 109 0.00 -12.15 8.49
CA LEU A 109 -0.07 -12.19 7.04
C LEU A 109 0.42 -13.53 6.54
N ARG A 110 -0.14 -14.00 5.44
CA ARG A 110 0.41 -15.13 4.71
C ARG A 110 1.04 -14.64 3.42
N SER A 111 2.19 -15.23 3.12
CA SER A 111 2.99 -14.93 1.95
C SER A 111 2.41 -15.61 0.73
N ARG A 112 2.13 -14.85 -0.33
CA ARG A 112 1.67 -15.38 -1.63
C ARG A 112 2.77 -16.14 -2.40
N ILE A 113 4.01 -16.14 -1.92
CA ILE A 113 5.16 -16.70 -2.61
C ILE A 113 5.40 -18.16 -2.20
N ASP A 114 5.34 -18.42 -0.90
CA ASP A 114 5.71 -19.68 -0.25
C ASP A 114 4.68 -20.17 0.77
N ASP A 115 3.54 -19.48 0.91
CA ASP A 115 2.46 -19.77 1.86
C ASP A 115 2.87 -19.66 3.33
N GLU A 116 4.07 -19.12 3.62
CA GLU A 116 4.53 -18.92 5.00
C GLU A 116 3.72 -17.85 5.73
N GLU A 117 3.47 -18.07 7.02
CA GLU A 117 2.83 -17.11 7.90
C GLU A 117 3.87 -16.17 8.54
N LEU A 118 3.66 -14.87 8.38
CA LEU A 118 4.43 -13.82 9.02
C LEU A 118 3.59 -13.10 10.06
N GLU A 119 4.10 -13.03 11.27
CA GLU A 119 3.48 -12.24 12.34
C GLU A 119 3.78 -10.75 12.14
N LEU A 120 2.76 -9.93 12.36
CA LEU A 120 2.87 -8.48 12.32
C LEU A 120 3.31 -7.94 13.68
N GLU A 121 4.26 -7.03 13.65
CA GLU A 121 4.67 -6.24 14.79
C GLU A 121 3.60 -5.19 15.15
N PRO A 122 3.60 -4.68 16.39
CA PRO A 122 2.66 -3.62 16.80
C PRO A 122 2.73 -2.42 15.86
N GLY A 123 1.58 -2.01 15.33
CA GLY A 123 1.47 -0.87 14.41
C GLY A 123 1.53 -1.24 12.92
N GLU A 124 2.12 -2.39 12.54
CA GLU A 124 2.27 -2.75 11.13
C GLU A 124 0.93 -2.92 10.42
N LEU A 125 -0.11 -3.40 11.10
CA LEU A 125 -1.45 -3.46 10.50
C LEU A 125 -2.00 -2.06 10.20
N SER A 126 -1.79 -1.09 11.08
CA SER A 126 -2.19 0.30 10.85
C SER A 126 -1.41 0.91 9.68
N ASP A 127 -0.09 0.69 9.64
CA ASP A 127 0.76 1.16 8.55
C ASP A 127 0.34 0.56 7.20
N LEU A 128 0.05 -0.74 7.17
CA LEU A 128 -0.45 -1.41 5.96
C LEU A 128 -1.85 -0.91 5.55
N CYS A 129 -2.74 -0.59 6.50
CA CYS A 129 -4.02 0.04 6.18
C CYS A 129 -3.82 1.40 5.50
N HIS A 130 -2.94 2.26 6.05
CA HIS A 130 -2.60 3.54 5.42
C HIS A 130 -2.05 3.34 4.01
N LEU A 131 -1.15 2.38 3.84
CA LEU A 131 -0.53 2.11 2.55
C LEU A 131 -1.53 1.55 1.53
N VAL A 132 -2.44 0.65 1.93
CA VAL A 132 -3.52 0.15 1.06
C VAL A 132 -4.44 1.28 0.61
N VAL A 133 -4.80 2.18 1.53
CA VAL A 133 -5.67 3.33 1.24
C VAL A 133 -4.96 4.35 0.33
N ALA A 134 -3.70 4.70 0.62
CA ALA A 134 -2.91 5.61 -0.21
C ALA A 134 -2.74 5.07 -1.64
N ASN A 135 -2.29 3.82 -1.76
CA ASN A 135 -2.13 3.14 -3.04
C ASN A 135 -3.44 3.17 -3.86
N TRP A 136 -4.57 2.89 -3.21
CA TRP A 136 -5.85 2.91 -3.90
C TRP A 136 -6.32 4.31 -4.28
N LEU A 137 -6.28 5.29 -3.37
CA LEU A 137 -6.75 6.65 -3.63
C LEU A 137 -5.92 7.34 -4.72
N GLU A 138 -4.61 7.07 -4.75
CA GLU A 138 -3.73 7.50 -5.84
C GLU A 138 -4.19 6.89 -7.17
N GLN A 139 -4.44 5.58 -7.20
CA GLN A 139 -4.74 4.86 -8.44
C GLN A 139 -6.17 5.13 -8.95
N ARG A 140 -7.13 5.31 -8.04
CA ARG A 140 -8.59 5.32 -8.28
C ARG A 140 -9.05 6.26 -9.40
N PRO A 141 -8.56 7.52 -9.53
CA PRO A 141 -8.96 8.41 -10.62
C PRO A 141 -8.67 7.84 -12.01
N ARG A 142 -7.65 6.98 -12.13
CA ARG A 142 -7.22 6.34 -13.38
C ARG A 142 -7.91 5.00 -13.65
N VAL A 143 -8.77 4.54 -12.75
CA VAL A 143 -9.55 3.31 -12.89
C VAL A 143 -10.94 3.62 -13.46
N ASP A 144 -11.48 2.72 -14.27
CA ASP A 144 -12.85 2.77 -14.79
C ASP A 144 -13.87 3.00 -13.66
N ALA A 145 -14.83 3.89 -13.90
CA ALA A 145 -15.83 4.30 -12.93
C ALA A 145 -16.59 3.12 -12.29
N ARG A 146 -16.85 2.04 -13.05
CA ARG A 146 -17.56 0.85 -12.55
C ARG A 146 -16.84 0.13 -11.42
N TYR A 147 -15.52 0.30 -11.32
CA TYR A 147 -14.68 -0.37 -10.32
C TYR A 147 -14.38 0.49 -9.10
N ARG A 148 -14.69 1.80 -9.16
CA ARG A 148 -14.32 2.76 -8.11
C ARG A 148 -15.02 2.50 -6.77
N PHE A 149 -16.15 1.78 -6.77
CA PHE A 149 -16.90 1.45 -5.57
C PHE A 149 -16.77 0.01 -5.09
N MET A 150 -16.13 -0.88 -5.88
CA MET A 150 -16.05 -2.32 -5.54
C MET A 150 -15.38 -2.58 -4.19
N ARG A 151 -14.45 -1.73 -3.76
CA ARG A 151 -13.71 -1.90 -2.51
C ARG A 151 -14.28 -1.12 -1.33
N ARG A 152 -15.46 -0.52 -1.46
CA ARG A 152 -16.04 0.38 -0.43
C ARG A 152 -16.15 -0.34 0.92
N ARG A 153 -16.65 -1.57 0.93
CA ARG A 153 -16.86 -2.36 2.14
C ARG A 153 -15.55 -2.76 2.83
N GLU A 154 -14.53 -3.13 2.07
CA GLU A 154 -13.22 -3.45 2.63
C GLU A 154 -12.54 -2.22 3.20
N LEU A 155 -12.63 -1.08 2.51
CA LEU A 155 -12.01 0.17 2.93
C LEU A 155 -12.69 0.77 4.18
N SER A 156 -14.01 0.60 4.35
CA SER A 156 -14.71 1.08 5.55
C SER A 156 -14.26 0.36 6.82
N GLN A 157 -13.88 -0.92 6.73
CA GLN A 157 -13.38 -1.72 7.85
C GLN A 157 -12.03 -1.25 8.37
N MET A 158 -11.31 -0.39 7.64
CA MET A 158 -10.01 0.13 8.06
C MET A 158 -10.12 1.36 8.97
N ARG A 159 -11.34 1.87 9.25
CA ARG A 159 -11.54 3.13 9.99
C ARG A 159 -10.75 3.21 11.30
N GLU A 160 -10.77 2.14 12.10
CA GLU A 160 -10.10 2.10 13.41
C GLU A 160 -8.57 2.04 13.30
N TRP A 161 -8.05 1.70 12.13
CA TRP A 161 -6.62 1.55 11.85
C TRP A 161 -6.01 2.77 11.16
N LEU A 162 -6.82 3.76 10.79
CA LEU A 162 -6.39 4.94 10.04
C LEU A 162 -6.28 6.16 10.93
N SER A 163 -5.33 7.04 10.61
CA SER A 163 -5.29 8.40 11.13
C SER A 163 -6.52 9.19 10.64
N ALA A 164 -6.82 10.28 11.35
CA ALA A 164 -7.92 11.17 10.97
C ALA A 164 -7.77 11.71 9.54
N SER A 165 -6.55 12.07 9.12
CA SER A 165 -6.26 12.58 7.77
C SER A 165 -6.49 11.53 6.69
N ALA A 166 -6.00 10.30 6.90
CA ALA A 166 -6.20 9.21 5.95
C ALA A 166 -7.67 8.80 5.84
N TRP A 167 -8.39 8.75 6.97
CA TRP A 167 -9.83 8.50 6.97
C TRP A 167 -10.61 9.61 6.26
N ALA A 168 -10.28 10.88 6.51
CA ALA A 168 -10.95 12.01 5.87
C ALA A 168 -10.79 11.98 4.34
N ALA A 169 -9.59 11.68 3.83
CA ALA A 169 -9.35 11.55 2.40
C ALA A 169 -10.16 10.41 1.75
N LEU A 170 -10.31 9.29 2.48
CA LEU A 170 -11.12 8.17 2.02
C LEU A 170 -12.62 8.50 2.06
N ASP A 171 -13.09 9.13 3.14
CA ASP A 171 -14.49 9.50 3.33
C ASP A 171 -14.95 10.60 2.36
N GLU A 172 -14.07 11.54 1.97
CA GLU A 172 -14.37 12.54 0.93
C GLU A 172 -14.82 11.87 -0.38
N VAL A 173 -14.21 10.73 -0.70
CA VAL A 173 -14.41 10.00 -1.95
C VAL A 173 -15.58 9.01 -1.88
N TYR A 174 -15.79 8.39 -0.73
CA TYR A 174 -16.77 7.31 -0.53
C TYR A 174 -18.03 7.73 0.20
N ARG A 175 -18.00 8.87 0.88
CA ARG A 175 -19.08 9.43 1.70
C ARG A 175 -19.75 8.34 2.53
N PHE A 176 -18.99 7.75 3.44
CA PHE A 176 -19.46 6.57 4.16
C PHE A 176 -20.75 6.85 4.94
N ALA A 177 -20.91 8.07 5.46
CA ALA A 177 -22.11 8.52 6.16
C ALA A 177 -23.35 8.73 5.27
N ASP A 178 -23.19 8.91 3.96
CA ASP A 178 -24.30 9.24 3.04
C ASP A 178 -24.96 7.99 2.42
N HIS A 179 -24.41 6.80 2.66
CA HIS A 179 -24.76 5.57 1.95
C HIS A 179 -24.93 4.35 2.88
N ASP A 180 -25.62 4.51 4.01
CA ASP A 180 -26.01 3.39 4.89
C ASP A 180 -27.12 2.50 4.27
N ASP A 181 -27.72 2.86 3.13
CA ASP A 181 -28.96 2.23 2.62
C ASP A 181 -28.98 1.75 1.15
N GLU A 182 -27.86 1.73 0.41
CA GLU A 182 -27.89 1.22 -0.98
C GLU A 182 -26.76 0.21 -1.25
N GLU A 183 -27.00 -1.06 -0.93
CA GLU A 183 -26.30 -2.16 -1.59
C GLU A 183 -26.80 -2.27 -3.03
N PRO A 184 -25.91 -2.29 -4.05
CA PRO A 184 -26.30 -2.81 -5.34
C PRO A 184 -26.41 -4.33 -5.19
N GLU A 185 -27.63 -4.87 -5.35
CA GLU A 185 -27.85 -6.30 -5.51
C GLU A 185 -27.02 -6.87 -6.68
N PRO A 186 -26.61 -8.15 -6.61
CA PRO A 186 -25.73 -8.81 -7.58
C PRO A 186 -26.29 -8.88 -9.01
#